data_AF-A0A6P7U0T6-F1
#
_entry.id   AF-A0A6P7U0T6-F1
#
_cell.length_a   1.000
_cell.length_b   1.000
_cell.length_c   1.000
_cell.angle_alpha   90.00
_cell.angle_beta   90.00
_cell.angle_gamma   90.00
#
_symmetry.space_group_name_H-M   'P 1'
#
loop_
_entity.id
_entity.type
_entity.pdbx_description
1 polymer ?
#
loop_
_entity_poly.entity_id
_entity_poly.type
_entity_poly.pdbx_seq_one_letter_code
_entity_poly.pdbx_strand_id
1 'polypeptide(L)'
;MQKGAEDMSVKKLFKNIQTLDISIIKEGKAEIRLPSGVFYNKVQEFNRDLTIAVINTFFKDDSSDKIPKFPRFKSPKTKSTPNLENIVSASCGDAKTLISSKKAIYDVIDIDPYGSAVEFIEVAIESVSSGGLLCFTCTDLAVLCGNRPEACYARYNSMPLNTPSCHEMALRIVMRSIVSAAAKHRRLVTPLLSVYVDFYIRIFVTVRDCAVKVLCWLWILG
;
A
#
# COMPACT_ATOMS: atom_id res chain seq x y z
N MET A 1 -29.30 -31.18 8.16
CA MET A 1 -29.22 -31.14 6.69
C MET A 1 -29.11 -29.68 6.25
N GLN A 2 -27.90 -29.16 5.96
CA GLN A 2 -27.66 -27.87 5.29
C GLN A 2 -26.14 -27.65 5.08
N LYS A 3 -25.47 -28.57 4.36
CA LYS A 3 -24.03 -28.46 4.02
C LYS A 3 -23.75 -28.46 2.51
N GLY A 4 -24.79 -28.27 1.67
CA GLY A 4 -24.70 -28.50 0.22
C GLY A 4 -24.84 -27.28 -0.69
N ALA A 5 -25.08 -26.07 -0.17
CA ALA A 5 -25.42 -24.91 -1.00
C ALA A 5 -24.21 -24.01 -1.35
N GLU A 6 -23.20 -23.91 -0.49
CA GLU A 6 -22.05 -22.99 -0.69
C GLU A 6 -20.97 -23.55 -1.64
N ASP A 7 -20.78 -24.88 -1.71
CA ASP A 7 -19.75 -25.50 -2.57
C ASP A 7 -20.15 -25.48 -4.07
N MET A 8 -21.44 -25.30 -4.35
CA MET A 8 -21.98 -25.30 -5.71
C MET A 8 -21.75 -23.96 -6.45
N SER A 9 -21.61 -22.85 -5.72
CA SER A 9 -21.37 -21.51 -6.30
C SER A 9 -19.90 -21.32 -6.70
N VAL A 10 -18.96 -21.78 -5.87
CA VAL A 10 -17.51 -21.70 -6.14
C VAL A 10 -17.13 -22.56 -7.34
N LYS A 11 -17.65 -23.80 -7.44
CA LYS A 11 -17.43 -24.67 -8.62
C LYS A 11 -18.03 -24.10 -9.91
N LYS A 12 -19.13 -23.33 -9.83
CA LYS A 12 -19.76 -22.64 -10.96
C LYS A 12 -18.93 -21.41 -11.40
N LEU A 13 -18.32 -20.71 -10.44
CA LEU A 13 -17.31 -19.67 -10.67
C LEU A 13 -16.06 -20.24 -11.38
N PHE A 14 -15.53 -21.37 -10.92
CA PHE A 14 -14.38 -22.04 -11.57
C PHE A 14 -14.69 -22.55 -12.98
N LYS A 15 -15.91 -23.05 -13.23
CA LYS A 15 -16.34 -23.44 -14.59
C LYS A 15 -16.46 -22.25 -15.54
N ASN A 16 -16.91 -21.09 -15.05
CA ASN A 16 -17.00 -19.87 -15.86
C ASN A 16 -15.63 -19.23 -16.14
N ILE A 17 -14.59 -19.51 -15.33
CA ILE A 17 -13.22 -19.04 -15.59
C ILE A 17 -12.60 -19.73 -16.82
N GLN A 18 -13.00 -20.98 -17.13
CA GLN A 18 -12.48 -21.73 -18.29
C GLN A 18 -12.94 -21.17 -19.65
N THR A 19 -13.92 -20.27 -19.67
CA THR A 19 -14.47 -19.65 -20.90
C THR A 19 -14.06 -18.19 -21.08
N LEU A 20 -13.22 -17.63 -20.19
CA LEU A 20 -12.72 -16.27 -20.34
C LEU A 20 -11.51 -16.27 -21.26
N ASP A 21 -11.45 -15.33 -22.19
CA ASP A 21 -10.22 -15.04 -22.93
C ASP A 21 -9.13 -14.62 -21.94
N ILE A 22 -8.07 -15.41 -21.86
CA ILE A 22 -6.93 -15.17 -21.00
C ILE A 22 -5.81 -14.58 -21.84
N SER A 23 -5.44 -13.34 -21.53
CA SER A 23 -4.22 -12.72 -22.08
C SER A 23 -3.02 -13.05 -21.19
N ILE A 24 -1.86 -13.26 -21.80
CA ILE A 24 -0.60 -13.46 -21.06
C ILE A 24 0.19 -12.16 -21.12
N ILE A 25 0.48 -11.60 -19.95
CA ILE A 25 1.26 -10.36 -19.79
C ILE A 25 2.59 -10.71 -19.14
N LYS A 26 3.67 -10.11 -19.62
CA LYS A 26 5.00 -10.21 -19.03
C LYS A 26 5.40 -8.86 -18.46
N GLU A 27 5.80 -8.85 -17.19
CA GLU A 27 6.29 -7.67 -16.48
C GLU A 27 7.50 -8.07 -15.63
N GLY A 28 8.66 -7.50 -15.93
CA GLY A 28 9.92 -7.93 -15.34
C GLY A 28 10.12 -9.45 -15.46
N LYS A 29 10.17 -10.13 -14.31
CA LYS A 29 10.30 -11.60 -14.22
C LYS A 29 8.96 -12.34 -14.08
N ALA A 30 7.85 -11.62 -13.93
CA ALA A 30 6.54 -12.20 -13.74
C ALA A 30 5.84 -12.45 -15.08
N GLU A 31 5.15 -13.59 -15.17
CA GLU A 31 4.22 -13.90 -16.26
C GLU A 31 2.81 -14.02 -15.64
N ILE A 32 1.90 -13.15 -16.05
CA ILE A 32 0.57 -13.00 -15.48
C ILE A 32 -0.44 -13.51 -16.50
N ARG A 33 -1.30 -14.44 -16.08
CA ARG A 33 -2.50 -14.84 -16.82
C ARG A 33 -3.64 -13.91 -16.41
N LEU A 34 -4.01 -13.00 -17.30
CA LEU A 34 -5.03 -11.99 -17.05
C LEU A 34 -6.34 -12.38 -17.76
N PRO A 35 -7.39 -12.79 -17.01
CA PRO A 35 -8.72 -13.01 -17.56
C PRO A 35 -9.36 -11.71 -18.04
N SER A 36 -10.26 -11.78 -19.02
CA SER A 36 -11.04 -10.64 -19.46
C SER A 36 -11.85 -10.01 -18.32
N GLY A 37 -11.85 -8.68 -18.25
CA GLY A 37 -12.55 -7.91 -17.22
C GLY A 37 -11.76 -7.65 -15.92
N VAL A 38 -10.55 -8.21 -15.78
CA VAL A 38 -9.64 -7.86 -14.67
C VAL A 38 -8.73 -6.71 -15.10
N PHE A 39 -8.59 -5.70 -14.24
CA PHE A 39 -7.78 -4.55 -14.55
C PHE A 39 -6.28 -4.86 -14.50
N TYR A 40 -5.55 -4.32 -15.46
CA TYR A 40 -4.11 -4.21 -15.46
C TYR A 40 -3.70 -2.92 -16.15
N ASN A 41 -2.80 -2.16 -15.52
CA ASN A 41 -2.24 -0.95 -16.12
C ASN A 41 -0.72 -1.09 -16.29
N LYS A 42 -0.29 -1.13 -17.55
CA LYS A 42 1.13 -1.20 -17.92
C LYS A 42 1.89 0.06 -17.49
N VAL A 43 1.26 1.23 -17.48
CA VAL A 43 1.93 2.48 -17.09
C VAL A 43 2.35 2.47 -15.60
N GLN A 44 1.76 1.59 -14.79
CA GLN A 44 2.14 1.40 -13.38
C GLN A 44 3.28 0.38 -13.17
N GLU A 45 3.93 -0.10 -14.24
CA GLU A 45 5.13 -0.96 -14.12
C GLU A 45 6.21 -0.26 -13.28
N PHE A 46 6.47 1.03 -13.53
CA PHE A 46 7.42 1.80 -12.73
C PHE A 46 7.03 1.93 -11.25
N ASN A 47 5.72 2.02 -10.94
CA ASN A 47 5.25 2.07 -9.55
C ASN A 47 5.61 0.76 -8.81
N ARG A 48 5.43 -0.37 -9.49
CA ARG A 48 5.74 -1.70 -8.96
C ARG A 48 7.25 -1.92 -8.83
N ASP A 49 8.03 -1.50 -9.82
CA ASP A 49 9.50 -1.55 -9.76
C ASP A 49 10.07 -0.72 -8.60
N LEU A 50 9.56 0.51 -8.43
CA LEU A 50 9.95 1.38 -7.32
C LEU A 50 9.64 0.72 -5.97
N THR A 51 8.48 0.07 -5.86
CA THR A 51 8.07 -0.65 -4.65
C THR A 51 9.02 -1.81 -4.34
N ILE A 52 9.37 -2.61 -5.34
CA ILE A 52 10.33 -3.72 -5.19
C ILE A 52 11.70 -3.18 -4.75
N ALA A 53 12.17 -2.08 -5.33
CA ALA A 53 13.44 -1.47 -4.98
C ALA A 53 13.46 -0.96 -3.52
N VAL A 54 12.41 -0.27 -3.09
CA VAL A 54 12.28 0.23 -1.72
C VAL A 54 12.20 -0.93 -0.72
N ILE A 55 11.38 -1.95 -0.97
CA ILE A 55 11.26 -3.12 -0.09
C ILE A 55 12.61 -3.85 0.03
N ASN A 56 13.31 -4.07 -1.08
CA ASN A 56 14.62 -4.71 -1.07
C ASN A 56 15.65 -3.91 -0.29
N THR A 57 15.60 -2.57 -0.38
CA THR A 57 16.52 -1.70 0.36
C THR A 57 16.17 -1.69 1.85
N PHE A 58 14.88 -1.60 2.19
CA PHE A 58 14.36 -1.63 3.55
C PHE A 58 14.79 -2.89 4.31
N PHE A 59 14.77 -4.07 3.68
CA PHE A 59 15.24 -5.31 4.31
C PHE A 59 16.76 -5.52 4.27
N LYS A 60 17.49 -4.81 3.43
CA LYS A 60 18.96 -4.85 3.37
C LYS A 60 19.62 -3.94 4.40
N ASP A 61 18.93 -2.88 4.79
CA ASP A 61 19.44 -1.91 5.75
C ASP A 61 19.47 -2.53 7.17
N ASP A 62 20.58 -3.21 7.50
CA ASP A 62 20.87 -3.82 8.81
C ASP A 62 21.11 -2.74 9.89
N SER A 63 21.15 -1.46 9.50
CA SER A 63 21.40 -0.27 10.34
C SER A 63 20.25 0.09 11.29
N SER A 64 19.18 -0.71 11.30
CA SER A 64 18.12 -0.59 12.31
C SER A 64 18.53 -1.27 13.62
N ASP A 65 19.58 -0.79 14.27
CA ASP A 65 20.06 -1.18 15.61
C ASP A 65 19.02 -1.00 16.74
N LYS A 66 17.74 -0.77 16.42
CA LYS A 66 16.62 -0.60 17.37
C LYS A 66 15.31 -1.30 16.97
N ILE A 67 15.28 -2.08 15.89
CA ILE A 67 14.10 -2.87 15.49
C ILE A 67 14.38 -4.33 15.89
N PRO A 68 13.47 -5.04 16.58
CA PRO A 68 13.62 -6.47 16.80
C PRO A 68 13.91 -7.16 15.46
N LYS A 69 15.05 -7.84 15.35
CA LYS A 69 15.44 -8.54 14.12
C LYS A 69 14.39 -9.60 13.82
N PHE A 70 13.54 -9.32 12.84
CA PHE A 70 12.53 -10.26 12.37
C PHE A 70 13.20 -11.48 11.74
N PRO A 71 12.53 -12.65 11.73
CA PRO A 71 12.99 -13.77 10.95
C PRO A 71 13.07 -13.33 9.49
N ARG A 72 14.29 -13.05 9.01
CA ARG A 72 14.53 -12.76 7.59
C ARG A 72 13.88 -13.87 6.79
N PHE A 73 12.99 -13.51 5.86
CA PHE A 73 12.61 -14.42 4.80
C PHE A 73 13.91 -14.81 4.09
N LYS A 74 14.40 -16.03 4.35
CA LYS A 74 15.57 -16.55 3.64
C LYS A 74 15.12 -16.73 2.21
N SER A 75 15.56 -15.83 1.33
CA SER A 75 15.38 -16.00 -0.11
C SER A 75 15.86 -17.41 -0.45
N PRO A 76 15.01 -18.26 -1.06
CA PRO A 76 15.44 -19.60 -1.44
C PRO A 76 16.67 -19.47 -2.35
N LYS A 77 17.79 -20.08 -1.93
CA LYS A 77 19.08 -20.03 -2.65
C LYS A 77 19.09 -20.87 -3.94
N THR A 78 17.93 -21.35 -4.38
CA THR A 78 17.77 -22.27 -5.50
C THR A 78 17.31 -21.52 -6.74
N LYS A 79 17.97 -21.77 -7.89
CA LYS A 79 17.60 -21.24 -9.22
C LYS A 79 16.25 -21.76 -9.75
N SER A 80 15.57 -22.65 -9.03
CA SER A 80 14.21 -23.09 -9.32
C SER A 80 13.21 -22.11 -8.71
N THR A 81 12.22 -21.66 -9.49
CA THR A 81 11.06 -20.91 -9.00
C THR A 81 10.52 -21.57 -7.72
N PRO A 82 10.51 -20.88 -6.56
CA PRO A 82 9.99 -21.48 -5.34
C PRO A 82 8.53 -21.88 -5.55
N ASN A 83 8.11 -23.00 -4.97
CA ASN A 83 6.70 -23.36 -4.97
C ASN A 83 5.93 -22.29 -4.17
N LEU A 84 5.23 -21.40 -4.88
CA LEU A 84 4.55 -20.22 -4.34
C LEU A 84 3.31 -20.60 -3.51
N GLU A 85 2.77 -21.81 -3.67
CA GLU A 85 1.52 -22.24 -3.04
C GLU A 85 1.55 -22.20 -1.51
N ASN A 86 2.73 -22.39 -0.91
CA ASN A 86 2.89 -22.37 0.55
C ASN A 86 3.29 -20.98 1.11
N ILE A 87 3.47 -19.98 0.24
CA ILE A 87 3.98 -18.65 0.59
C ILE A 87 2.92 -17.58 0.29
N VAL A 88 2.12 -17.78 -0.75
CA VAL A 88 1.12 -16.82 -1.22
C VAL A 88 -0.27 -17.25 -0.78
N SER A 89 -0.92 -16.40 0.01
CA SER A 89 -2.34 -16.54 0.33
C SER A 89 -3.14 -15.44 -0.37
N ALA A 90 -4.04 -15.82 -1.28
CA ALA A 90 -5.00 -14.89 -1.86
C ALA A 90 -6.21 -14.71 -0.93
N SER A 91 -6.87 -13.56 -1.01
CA SER A 91 -8.10 -13.28 -0.25
C SER A 91 -9.07 -12.51 -1.13
N CYS A 92 -10.37 -12.83 -1.02
CA CYS A 92 -11.45 -12.14 -1.70
C CYS A 92 -12.38 -11.53 -0.66
N GLY A 93 -12.39 -10.21 -0.55
CA GLY A 93 -13.17 -9.48 0.45
C GLY A 93 -12.82 -8.00 0.43
N ASP A 94 -13.53 -7.21 1.23
CA ASP A 94 -13.22 -5.80 1.44
C ASP A 94 -11.82 -5.64 2.08
N ALA A 95 -10.97 -4.84 1.44
CA ALA A 95 -9.59 -4.69 1.86
C ALA A 95 -9.47 -4.09 3.26
N LYS A 96 -10.35 -3.14 3.64
CA LYS A 96 -10.32 -2.52 4.98
C LYS A 96 -10.60 -3.56 6.06
N THR A 97 -11.60 -4.41 5.83
CA THR A 97 -11.97 -5.50 6.72
C THR A 97 -10.85 -6.53 6.86
N LEU A 98 -10.24 -6.95 5.74
CA LEU A 98 -9.14 -7.91 5.75
C LEU A 98 -7.89 -7.38 6.46
N ILE A 99 -7.51 -6.13 6.19
CA ILE A 99 -6.36 -5.48 6.84
C ILE A 99 -6.63 -5.34 8.35
N SER A 100 -7.80 -4.83 8.74
CA SER A 100 -8.15 -4.59 10.15
C SER A 100 -8.33 -5.89 10.96
N SER A 101 -8.70 -7.01 10.31
CA SER A 101 -8.86 -8.31 10.99
C SER A 101 -7.58 -8.83 11.64
N LYS A 102 -6.41 -8.39 11.18
CA LYS A 102 -5.11 -8.80 11.71
C LYS A 102 -4.29 -7.56 12.08
N LYS A 103 -4.21 -7.27 13.38
CA LYS A 103 -3.52 -6.07 13.91
C LYS A 103 -2.04 -6.34 14.16
N ALA A 104 -1.19 -5.39 13.78
CA ALA A 104 0.25 -5.36 14.01
C ALA A 104 1.02 -6.62 13.54
N ILE A 105 0.58 -7.27 12.45
CA ILE A 105 1.23 -8.49 11.94
C ILE A 105 1.95 -8.29 10.60
N TYR A 106 1.68 -7.20 9.88
CA TYR A 106 2.22 -7.00 8.54
C TYR A 106 3.50 -6.18 8.63
N ASP A 107 4.61 -6.73 8.14
CA ASP A 107 5.89 -6.00 8.09
C ASP A 107 5.91 -4.93 6.99
N VAL A 108 5.20 -5.21 5.90
CA VAL A 108 5.02 -4.29 4.78
C VAL A 108 3.56 -4.31 4.35
N ILE A 109 2.97 -3.15 4.17
CA ILE A 109 1.64 -3.01 3.53
C ILE A 109 1.78 -2.03 2.37
N ASP A 110 1.35 -2.47 1.19
CA ASP A 110 1.26 -1.64 -0.01
C ASP A 110 -0.20 -1.38 -0.39
N ILE A 111 -0.57 -0.11 -0.44
CA ILE A 111 -1.91 0.38 -0.74
C ILE A 111 -1.89 1.13 -2.07
N ASP A 112 -2.48 0.53 -3.10
CA ASP A 112 -2.55 1.08 -4.46
C ASP A 112 -3.99 1.05 -5.04
N PRO A 113 -4.89 1.90 -4.54
CA PRO A 113 -6.27 1.97 -5.01
C PRO A 113 -6.44 2.88 -6.23
N TYR A 114 -7.62 2.81 -6.85
CA TYR A 114 -8.03 3.85 -7.80
C TYR A 114 -8.39 5.14 -7.05
N GLY A 115 -7.73 6.23 -7.41
CA GLY A 115 -7.98 7.53 -6.82
C GLY A 115 -7.21 7.72 -5.53
N SER A 116 -7.91 7.69 -4.39
CA SER A 116 -7.35 8.09 -3.10
C SER A 116 -7.03 6.89 -2.22
N ALA A 117 -5.86 6.91 -1.57
CA ALA A 117 -5.52 5.95 -0.52
C ALA A 117 -6.07 6.29 0.87
N VAL A 118 -6.71 7.46 1.06
CA VAL A 118 -7.06 7.97 2.40
C VAL A 118 -7.90 7.02 3.22
N GLU A 119 -8.86 6.35 2.58
CA GLU A 119 -9.76 5.42 3.27
C GLU A 119 -9.05 4.21 3.89
N PHE A 120 -7.84 3.90 3.40
CA PHE A 120 -7.04 2.77 3.85
C PHE A 120 -5.93 3.19 4.82
N ILE A 121 -5.63 4.48 4.95
CA ILE A 121 -4.51 4.98 5.77
C ILE A 121 -4.67 4.54 7.23
N GLU A 122 -5.86 4.74 7.82
CA GLU A 122 -6.09 4.47 9.24
C GLU A 122 -5.94 2.97 9.56
N VAL A 123 -6.56 2.10 8.75
CA VAL A 123 -6.46 0.64 8.92
C VAL A 123 -5.04 0.11 8.65
N ALA A 124 -4.32 0.69 7.68
CA ALA A 124 -2.94 0.28 7.41
C ALA A 124 -2.00 0.63 8.58
N ILE A 125 -2.17 1.82 9.17
CA ILE A 125 -1.43 2.26 10.34
C ILE A 125 -1.74 1.41 11.56
N GLU A 126 -2.97 0.93 11.74
CA GLU A 126 -3.31 0.03 12.84
C GLU A 126 -2.71 -1.37 12.64
N SER A 127 -2.68 -1.86 11.40
CA SER A 127 -2.33 -3.26 11.11
C SER A 127 -0.84 -3.53 10.85
N VAL A 128 -0.04 -2.51 10.56
CA VAL A 128 1.41 -2.66 10.33
C VAL A 128 2.16 -2.94 11.64
N SER A 129 3.17 -3.81 11.61
CA SER A 129 4.02 -4.11 12.77
C SER A 129 4.85 -2.88 13.18
N SER A 130 5.35 -2.87 14.41
CA SER A 130 6.24 -1.79 14.89
C SER A 130 7.57 -1.85 14.16
N GLY A 131 7.94 -0.76 13.48
CA GLY A 131 9.09 -0.73 12.57
C GLY A 131 8.76 -1.08 11.13
N GLY A 132 7.51 -1.45 10.81
CA GLY A 132 7.11 -1.85 9.46
C GLY A 132 7.03 -0.69 8.46
N LEU A 133 6.94 -1.07 7.19
CA LEU A 133 6.90 -0.18 6.02
C LEU A 133 5.46 -0.05 5.48
N LEU A 134 5.03 1.18 5.23
CA LEU A 134 3.79 1.47 4.52
C LEU A 134 4.09 2.17 3.19
N CYS A 135 3.44 1.71 2.14
CA CYS A 135 3.51 2.29 0.80
C CYS A 135 2.11 2.75 0.38
N PHE A 136 1.96 4.01 -0.04
CA PHE A 136 0.69 4.57 -0.46
C PHE A 136 0.79 5.17 -1.86
N THR A 137 -0.09 4.79 -2.77
CA THR A 137 -0.32 5.48 -4.05
C THR A 137 -1.60 6.31 -3.98
N CYS A 138 -1.55 7.55 -4.47
CA CYS A 138 -2.77 8.29 -4.83
C CYS A 138 -2.68 8.75 -6.29
N THR A 139 -3.75 8.51 -7.05
CA THR A 139 -3.91 8.94 -8.45
C THR A 139 -4.91 10.10 -8.59
N ASP A 140 -5.53 10.58 -7.49
CA ASP A 140 -6.51 11.67 -7.50
C ASP A 140 -5.89 13.09 -7.50
N LEU A 141 -4.89 13.30 -8.36
CA LEU A 141 -4.15 14.56 -8.49
C LEU A 141 -5.04 15.78 -8.78
N ALA A 142 -6.12 15.63 -9.55
CA ALA A 142 -7.05 16.74 -9.81
C ALA A 142 -7.64 17.30 -8.50
N VAL A 143 -7.84 16.45 -7.49
CA VAL A 143 -8.31 16.86 -6.17
C VAL A 143 -7.16 17.49 -5.38
N LEU A 144 -6.03 16.80 -5.32
CA LEU A 144 -4.85 17.22 -4.53
C LEU A 144 -4.17 18.49 -5.04
N CYS A 145 -4.23 18.76 -6.35
CA CYS A 145 -3.63 19.93 -6.99
C CYS A 145 -4.58 21.14 -7.10
N GLY A 146 -5.75 21.08 -6.47
CA GLY A 146 -6.62 22.25 -6.31
C GLY A 146 -7.65 22.51 -7.41
N ASN A 147 -7.89 21.56 -8.34
CA ASN A 147 -9.02 21.72 -9.28
C ASN A 147 -10.37 21.51 -8.59
N ARG A 148 -10.40 20.78 -7.47
CA ARG A 148 -11.60 20.49 -6.67
C ARG A 148 -11.32 20.64 -5.17
N PRO A 149 -11.16 21.88 -4.67
CA PRO A 149 -10.70 22.14 -3.31
C PRO A 149 -11.64 21.57 -2.23
N GLU A 150 -12.96 21.59 -2.45
CA GLU A 150 -13.95 21.05 -1.51
C GLU A 150 -13.83 19.53 -1.38
N ALA A 151 -13.54 18.83 -2.49
CA ALA A 151 -13.32 17.39 -2.48
C ALA A 151 -12.03 17.03 -1.73
N CYS A 152 -10.99 17.86 -1.86
CA CYS A 152 -9.74 17.67 -1.13
C CYS A 152 -9.95 17.89 0.36
N TYR A 153 -10.70 18.93 0.73
CA TYR A 153 -11.06 19.17 2.13
C TYR A 153 -11.87 18.00 2.71
N ALA A 154 -12.89 17.52 1.98
CA ALA A 154 -13.72 16.40 2.44
C ALA A 154 -12.93 15.09 2.66
N ARG A 155 -11.94 14.80 1.81
CA ARG A 155 -11.15 13.56 1.92
C ARG A 155 -9.94 13.71 2.83
N TYR A 156 -9.11 14.72 2.58
CA TYR A 156 -7.78 14.87 3.20
C TYR A 156 -7.78 15.87 4.36
N ASN A 157 -8.91 16.51 4.68
CA ASN A 157 -9.03 17.55 5.70
C ASN A 157 -7.98 18.67 5.52
N SER A 158 -7.72 19.04 4.27
CA SER A 158 -6.69 20.00 3.87
C SER A 158 -7.16 20.79 2.65
N MET A 159 -6.79 22.07 2.60
CA MET A 159 -7.12 22.95 1.48
C MET A 159 -5.96 23.00 0.49
N PRO A 160 -6.15 22.51 -0.75
CA PRO A 160 -5.12 22.61 -1.79
C PRO A 160 -5.15 24.00 -2.43
N LEU A 161 -4.00 24.40 -2.99
CA LEU A 161 -3.88 25.60 -3.83
C LEU A 161 -3.50 25.18 -5.26
N ASN A 162 -4.13 25.82 -6.25
CA ASN A 162 -3.73 25.63 -7.64
C ASN A 162 -2.53 26.54 -7.93
N THR A 163 -1.33 26.01 -7.77
CA THR A 163 -0.06 26.71 -7.97
C THR A 163 0.90 25.84 -8.78
N PRO A 164 1.99 26.40 -9.35
CA PRO A 164 3.01 25.58 -10.04
C PRO A 164 3.64 24.48 -9.17
N SER A 165 3.60 24.65 -7.85
CA SER A 165 4.14 23.69 -6.86
C SER A 165 3.05 22.75 -6.31
N CYS A 166 1.90 22.64 -6.98
CA CYS A 166 0.77 21.84 -6.53
C CYS A 166 1.11 20.35 -6.30
N HIS A 167 2.03 19.77 -7.07
CA HIS A 167 2.46 18.38 -6.90
C HIS A 167 3.21 18.15 -5.58
N GLU A 168 4.05 19.10 -5.17
CA GLU A 168 4.79 19.02 -3.91
C GLU A 168 3.85 19.25 -2.72
N MET A 169 2.91 20.18 -2.85
CA MET A 169 1.84 20.34 -1.88
C MET A 169 0.92 19.12 -1.79
N ALA A 170 0.61 18.45 -2.91
CA ALA A 170 -0.15 17.20 -2.90
C ALA A 170 0.52 16.14 -2.03
N LEU A 171 1.84 15.98 -2.16
CA LEU A 171 2.63 15.08 -1.29
C LEU A 171 2.50 15.46 0.18
N ARG A 172 2.58 16.76 0.50
CA ARG A 172 2.43 17.27 1.88
C ARG A 172 1.03 17.04 2.44
N ILE A 173 -0.01 17.22 1.64
CA ILE A 173 -1.41 16.97 2.02
C ILE A 173 -1.59 15.50 2.42
N VAL A 174 -1.12 14.57 1.59
CA VAL A 174 -1.24 13.13 1.90
C VAL A 174 -0.38 12.76 3.10
N MET A 175 0.84 13.30 3.20
CA MET A 175 1.69 13.11 4.38
C MET A 175 0.98 13.59 5.66
N ARG A 176 0.35 14.77 5.63
CA ARG A 176 -0.44 15.28 6.76
C ARG A 176 -1.55 14.31 7.15
N SER A 177 -2.27 13.72 6.19
CA SER A 177 -3.30 12.70 6.49
C SER A 177 -2.70 11.46 7.16
N ILE A 178 -1.56 10.95 6.66
CA ILE A 178 -0.84 9.80 7.24
C ILE A 178 -0.43 10.09 8.69
N VAL A 179 0.26 11.21 8.93
CA VAL A 179 0.75 11.52 10.28
C VAL A 179 -0.43 11.83 11.22
N SER A 180 -1.49 12.47 10.74
CA SER A 180 -2.71 12.70 11.55
C SER A 180 -3.35 11.38 11.99
N ALA A 181 -3.43 10.40 11.11
CA ALA A 181 -3.94 9.07 11.46
C ALA A 181 -3.01 8.36 12.46
N ALA A 182 -1.69 8.36 12.24
CA ALA A 182 -0.73 7.75 13.16
C ALA A 182 -0.75 8.35 14.56
N ALA A 183 -0.96 9.67 14.66
CA ALA A 183 -1.10 10.35 15.93
C ALA A 183 -2.28 9.80 16.76
N LYS A 184 -3.42 9.46 16.12
CA LYS A 184 -4.57 8.84 16.80
C LYS A 184 -4.21 7.48 17.42
N HIS A 185 -3.33 6.72 16.75
CA HIS A 185 -2.89 5.40 17.19
C HIS A 185 -1.64 5.45 18.10
N ARG A 186 -1.16 6.63 18.49
CA ARG A 186 0.09 6.83 19.27
C ARG A 186 1.32 6.21 18.59
N ARG A 187 1.36 6.28 17.26
CA ARG A 187 2.49 5.80 16.45
C ARG A 187 3.24 6.95 15.80
N LEU A 188 4.54 6.78 15.65
CA LEU A 188 5.42 7.71 14.97
C LEU A 188 5.58 7.28 13.52
N VAL A 189 5.47 8.23 12.60
CA VAL A 189 5.70 8.05 11.16
C VAL A 189 7.03 8.71 10.81
N THR A 190 7.90 7.98 10.11
CA THR A 190 9.13 8.55 9.53
C THR A 190 9.07 8.41 8.02
N PRO A 191 9.09 9.53 7.26
CA PRO A 191 9.10 9.47 5.81
C PRO A 191 10.41 8.88 5.28
N LEU A 192 10.32 7.98 4.29
CA LEU A 192 11.48 7.43 3.59
C LEU A 192 11.62 8.04 2.20
N LEU A 193 10.53 8.10 1.45
CA LEU A 193 10.49 8.61 0.08
C LEU A 193 9.08 9.14 -0.22
N SER A 194 8.99 10.31 -0.84
CA SER A 194 7.74 10.90 -1.31
C SER A 194 7.98 11.50 -2.68
N VAL A 195 7.33 10.96 -3.71
CA VAL A 195 7.57 11.33 -5.10
C VAL A 195 6.27 11.51 -5.87
N TYR A 196 6.30 12.44 -6.81
CA TYR A 196 5.29 12.60 -7.84
C TYR A 196 5.86 12.03 -9.14
N VAL A 197 5.09 11.20 -9.84
CA VAL A 197 5.48 10.57 -11.10
C VAL A 197 4.28 10.64 -12.04
N ASP A 198 4.30 11.59 -12.96
CA ASP A 198 3.30 11.85 -14.00
C ASP A 198 1.84 11.97 -13.51
N PHE A 199 1.17 10.85 -13.25
CA PHE A 199 -0.26 10.77 -12.93
C PHE A 199 -0.54 10.24 -11.53
N TYR A 200 0.49 10.02 -10.71
CA TYR A 200 0.31 9.60 -9.32
C TYR A 200 1.37 10.19 -8.40
N ILE A 201 1.05 10.17 -7.10
CA ILE A 201 2.01 10.35 -6.02
C ILE A 201 2.22 9.03 -5.29
N ARG A 202 3.45 8.83 -4.83
CA ARG A 202 3.86 7.65 -4.07
C ARG A 202 4.58 8.08 -2.81
N ILE A 203 4.13 7.55 -1.67
CA ILE A 203 4.70 7.87 -0.36
C ILE A 203 5.05 6.57 0.36
N PHE A 204 6.28 6.49 0.83
CA PHE A 204 6.84 5.40 1.63
C PHE A 204 7.19 5.93 3.01
N VAL A 205 6.67 5.27 4.04
CA VAL A 205 6.92 5.66 5.44
C VAL A 205 7.20 4.44 6.31
N THR A 206 8.01 4.60 7.36
CA THR A 206 8.07 3.61 8.44
C THR A 206 7.19 4.05 9.60
N VAL A 207 6.55 3.08 10.24
CA VAL A 207 5.68 3.32 11.40
C VAL A 207 6.23 2.59 12.61
N ARG A 208 6.37 3.29 13.73
CA ARG A 208 6.88 2.73 15.00
C ARG A 208 5.97 3.09 16.14
N ASP A 209 5.88 2.22 17.13
CA ASP A 209 5.15 2.56 18.36
C ASP A 209 5.96 3.59 19.15
N CYS A 210 5.28 4.63 19.64
CA CYS A 210 5.92 5.63 20.48
C CYS A 210 5.60 5.34 21.95
N ALA A 211 6.64 5.07 22.75
CA ALA A 211 6.49 4.93 24.21
C ALA A 211 6.32 6.29 24.92
N VAL A 212 6.63 7.40 24.24
CA VAL A 212 6.66 8.75 24.82
C VAL A 212 5.36 9.49 24.49
N LYS A 213 4.71 10.06 25.53
CA LYS A 213 3.61 11.01 25.39
C LYS A 213 4.03 12.15 24.45
N VAL A 214 3.53 12.10 23.21
CA VAL A 214 3.37 13.19 22.22
C VAL A 214 4.38 14.33 22.35
N LEU A 215 5.50 14.30 21.61
CA LEU A 215 6.32 15.50 21.34
C LEU A 215 7.35 15.32 20.19
N CYS A 216 7.01 14.62 19.10
CA CYS A 216 7.93 14.49 17.94
C CYS A 216 7.63 15.47 16.78
N TRP A 217 6.88 16.55 17.02
CA TRP A 217 6.40 17.45 15.97
C TRP A 217 7.23 18.72 15.74
N LEU A 218 8.34 18.93 16.47
CA LEU A 218 9.01 20.24 16.47
C LEU A 218 10.07 20.48 15.36
N TRP A 219 10.22 19.62 14.35
CA TRP A 219 11.35 19.72 13.41
C TRP A 219 11.01 19.82 11.90
N ILE A 220 9.74 19.97 11.48
CA ILE A 220 9.39 20.07 10.04
C ILE A 220 8.61 21.36 9.66
N LEU A 221 8.50 22.33 10.56
CA LEU A 221 7.95 23.67 10.25
C LEU A 221 8.99 24.78 10.49
N GLY A 222 10.19 24.60 9.93
CA GLY A 222 11.21 25.64 9.79
C GLY A 222 11.56 25.80 8.32
#